data_AF-A0A5Q4DYN8-F1
#
_entry.id   AF-A0A5Q4DYN8-F1
#
_cell.length_a   1.000
_cell.length_b   1.000
_cell.length_c   1.000
_cell.angle_alpha   90.00
_cell.angle_beta   90.00
_cell.angle_gamma   90.00
#
_symmetry.space_group_name_H-M   'P 1'
#
loop_
_entity.id
_entity.type
_entity.pdbx_description
1 polymer ?
#
loop_
_entity_poly.entity_id
_entity_poly.type
_entity_poly.pdbx_seq_one_letter_code
_entity_poly.pdbx_strand_id
1 'polypeptide(L)'
;MAIDPFPYGPTPPVLQWLSGGQLGSRLMRSLRCWVWLRQLYGGSLANLPQTFTYGEVRDRSFAPSHPRAEATAPEQITRHCQGTGCLCQQSALDLLWPNQVEGAGAWVAAVAALSGLATDSIEQGLATCPFATVHRTLRDDLKHLVALGWLASAGRGKFQKQPPRAWPQPPALIGSAQTDAALSAHDVKSLLHILEPIAFLQPQLAVIIDTLWRQVASEQRGNFPDAPQRVFMHLDYIWPDQVQEQVDQHQADIEALWHSPDGGVVQFDNWSARRQQLDRVTVYPVCLHYARRAKYLSAYGQTPSGTLGWHNYRLDRVRSQRLRVLPWGDPQVPTPLKQMRDTGQLPTPDQVQAQLDAAWGFNFYLPRALLIVRFAPEFARWYVDDTVRHPTFAAVAYADLGALVQTEVAPAPERAAILQVLAQRPATDAYYWGWVRVGDVNVTMRLRDWRPMGEVIAPLVVRRQMVAEARAELAGYGGLDDGAVG
;
A
#
# COMPACT_ATOMS: atom_id res chain seq x y z
N MET A 1 -11.83 -28.19 37.83
CA MET A 1 -11.39 -28.70 36.52
C MET A 1 -9.97 -28.23 36.33
N ALA A 2 -9.04 -29.14 36.03
CA ALA A 2 -7.68 -28.76 35.69
C ALA A 2 -7.72 -27.86 34.45
N ILE A 3 -6.97 -26.74 34.49
CA ILE A 3 -6.80 -25.85 33.34
C ILE A 3 -5.85 -26.58 32.40
N ASP A 4 -6.35 -27.05 31.25
CA ASP A 4 -5.50 -27.70 30.25
C ASP A 4 -4.64 -26.64 29.56
N PRO A 5 -3.31 -26.59 29.80
CA PRO A 5 -2.48 -25.52 29.30
C PRO A 5 -2.48 -25.55 27.77
N PHE A 6 -2.68 -24.37 27.17
CA PHE A 6 -2.52 -24.18 25.73
C PHE A 6 -1.14 -24.69 25.29
N PRO A 7 -1.06 -25.74 24.44
CA PRO A 7 0.17 -26.51 24.27
C PRO A 7 1.14 -25.91 23.25
N TYR A 8 0.71 -24.87 22.52
CA TYR A 8 1.49 -24.28 21.44
C TYR A 8 2.29 -23.06 21.91
N GLY A 9 3.62 -23.18 21.87
CA GLY A 9 4.51 -22.02 22.00
C GLY A 9 4.33 -21.02 20.85
N PRO A 10 4.84 -19.79 20.98
CA PRO A 10 4.72 -18.76 19.94
C PRO A 10 5.74 -18.99 18.82
N THR A 11 5.78 -20.20 18.25
CA THR A 11 6.73 -20.52 17.18
C THR A 11 6.30 -19.85 15.87
N PRO A 12 7.24 -19.51 14.97
CA PRO A 12 6.91 -18.90 13.68
C PRO A 12 5.87 -19.71 12.87
N PRO A 13 5.94 -21.07 12.82
CA PRO A 13 4.89 -21.87 12.19
C PRO A 13 3.50 -21.74 12.84
N VAL A 14 3.42 -21.62 14.17
CA VAL A 14 2.15 -21.40 14.88
C VAL A 14 1.57 -20.02 14.52
N LEU A 15 2.41 -18.99 14.43
CA LEU A 15 1.94 -17.65 14.02
C LEU A 15 1.53 -17.60 12.54
N GLN A 16 2.23 -18.32 11.66
CA GLN A 16 1.84 -18.49 10.26
C GLN A 16 0.47 -19.15 10.15
N TRP A 17 0.21 -20.19 10.94
CA TRP A 17 -1.10 -20.82 10.99
C TRP A 17 -2.20 -19.89 11.51
N LEU A 18 -1.96 -19.20 12.63
CA LEU A 18 -2.91 -18.23 13.19
C LEU A 18 -3.17 -17.05 12.24
N SER A 19 -2.26 -16.74 11.33
CA SER A 19 -2.45 -15.71 10.30
C SER A 19 -3.36 -16.17 9.15
N GLY A 20 -3.59 -17.48 9.00
CA GLY A 20 -4.19 -18.07 7.80
C GLY A 20 -3.25 -18.03 6.60
N GLY A 21 -1.94 -18.17 6.82
CA GLY A 21 -0.92 -18.13 5.77
C GLY A 21 -0.41 -16.75 5.36
N GLN A 22 -0.85 -15.68 6.04
CA GLN A 22 -0.57 -14.29 5.70
C GLN A 22 0.27 -13.57 6.78
N LEU A 23 1.30 -14.23 7.32
CA LEU A 23 2.07 -13.69 8.45
C LEU A 23 2.69 -12.31 8.14
N GLY A 24 3.14 -12.07 6.90
CA GLY A 24 3.71 -10.79 6.47
C GLY A 24 2.79 -9.57 6.69
N SER A 25 1.50 -9.69 6.37
CA SER A 25 0.54 -8.59 6.58
C SER A 25 -0.20 -8.65 7.91
N ARG A 26 -0.05 -9.75 8.68
CA ARG A 26 -0.86 -10.03 9.88
C ARG A 26 -0.07 -10.35 11.13
N LEU A 27 1.23 -10.11 11.18
CA LEU A 27 2.10 -10.44 12.31
C LEU A 27 1.51 -10.03 13.67
N MET A 28 1.13 -8.74 13.82
CA MET A 28 0.55 -8.24 15.08
C MET A 28 -0.77 -8.93 15.45
N ARG A 29 -1.60 -9.27 14.46
CA ARG A 29 -2.85 -10.01 14.68
C ARG A 29 -2.58 -11.44 15.13
N SER A 30 -1.63 -12.12 14.50
CA SER A 30 -1.24 -13.48 14.88
C SER A 30 -0.72 -13.53 16.32
N LEU A 31 0.10 -12.55 16.71
CA LEU A 31 0.58 -12.41 18.09
C LEU A 31 -0.56 -12.22 19.07
N ARG A 32 -1.51 -11.30 18.79
CA ARG A 32 -2.69 -11.11 19.64
C ARG A 32 -3.53 -12.37 19.73
N CYS A 33 -3.75 -13.08 18.63
CA CYS A 33 -4.48 -14.34 18.61
C CYS A 33 -3.79 -15.41 19.48
N TRP A 34 -2.46 -15.53 19.40
CA TRP A 34 -1.69 -16.44 20.25
C TRP A 34 -1.83 -16.09 21.73
N VAL A 35 -1.71 -14.80 22.10
CA VAL A 35 -1.91 -14.33 23.47
C VAL A 35 -3.34 -14.62 23.95
N TRP A 36 -4.37 -14.38 23.13
CA TRP A 36 -5.75 -14.74 23.45
C TRP A 36 -5.93 -16.23 23.72
N LEU A 37 -5.37 -17.10 22.88
CA LEU A 37 -5.47 -18.54 23.09
C LEU A 37 -4.78 -18.96 24.39
N ARG A 38 -3.56 -18.45 24.64
CA ARG A 38 -2.83 -18.70 25.89
C ARG A 38 -3.65 -18.25 27.10
N GLN A 39 -4.27 -17.07 27.06
CA GLN A 39 -5.06 -16.55 28.17
C GLN A 39 -6.38 -17.30 28.38
N LEU A 40 -7.10 -17.63 27.29
CA LEU A 40 -8.41 -18.28 27.32
C LEU A 40 -8.35 -19.76 27.73
N TYR A 41 -7.26 -20.44 27.38
CA TYR A 41 -7.11 -21.88 27.64
C TYR A 41 -6.11 -22.19 28.75
N GLY A 42 -5.21 -21.28 29.13
CA GLY A 42 -4.18 -21.55 30.15
C GLY A 42 -3.84 -20.38 31.09
N GLY A 43 -4.49 -19.22 30.96
CA GLY A 43 -4.09 -18.00 31.66
C GLY A 43 -5.23 -17.34 32.46
N SER A 44 -5.16 -16.02 32.62
CA SER A 44 -6.08 -15.25 33.47
C SER A 44 -7.54 -15.28 33.01
N LEU A 45 -7.78 -15.65 31.74
CA LEU A 45 -9.11 -15.77 31.15
C LEU A 45 -9.65 -17.21 31.17
N ALA A 46 -8.89 -18.20 31.65
CA ALA A 46 -9.32 -19.60 31.70
C ALA A 46 -10.63 -19.78 32.50
N ASN A 47 -10.81 -18.98 33.56
CA ASN A 47 -11.99 -18.96 34.42
C ASN A 47 -13.17 -18.16 33.84
N LEU A 48 -13.15 -17.75 32.57
CA LEU A 48 -14.34 -17.23 31.89
C LEU A 48 -15.39 -18.34 31.73
N PRO A 49 -16.68 -18.01 31.74
CA PRO A 49 -17.75 -18.96 31.41
C PRO A 49 -17.52 -19.57 30.02
N GLN A 50 -18.14 -20.73 29.78
CA GLN A 50 -17.99 -21.44 28.51
C GLN A 50 -18.39 -20.57 27.32
N THR A 51 -19.44 -19.77 27.50
CA THR A 51 -19.86 -18.71 26.59
C THR A 51 -19.55 -17.37 27.22
N PHE A 52 -18.85 -16.49 26.51
CA PHE A 52 -18.40 -15.18 26.99
C PHE A 52 -18.53 -14.12 25.89
N THR A 53 -18.39 -12.85 26.29
CA THR A 53 -18.43 -11.67 25.44
C THR A 53 -17.06 -11.00 25.40
N TYR A 54 -16.84 -10.15 24.40
CA TYR A 54 -15.64 -9.31 24.38
C TYR A 54 -15.53 -8.40 25.60
N GLY A 55 -16.65 -7.92 26.16
CA GLY A 55 -16.64 -7.08 27.36
C GLY A 55 -16.01 -7.78 28.56
N GLU A 56 -16.31 -9.06 28.76
CA GLU A 56 -15.75 -9.86 29.85
C GLU A 56 -14.25 -10.17 29.66
N VAL A 57 -13.80 -10.33 28.41
CA VAL A 57 -12.37 -10.43 28.07
C VAL A 57 -11.69 -9.10 28.38
N ARG A 58 -12.24 -7.99 27.89
CA ARG A 58 -11.69 -6.64 28.09
C ARG A 58 -11.51 -6.34 29.58
N ASP A 59 -12.55 -6.55 30.38
CA ASP A 59 -12.55 -6.16 31.79
C ASP A 59 -11.58 -6.98 32.65
N ARG A 60 -11.10 -8.13 32.16
CA ARG A 60 -10.09 -8.97 32.81
C ARG A 60 -8.67 -8.80 32.24
N SER A 61 -8.54 -8.26 31.04
CA SER A 61 -7.26 -8.13 30.32
C SER A 61 -6.67 -6.72 30.34
N PHE A 62 -7.47 -5.70 30.65
CA PHE A 62 -7.03 -4.31 30.65
C PHE A 62 -7.21 -3.68 32.03
N ALA A 63 -6.36 -2.71 32.37
CA ALA A 63 -6.43 -1.98 33.63
C ALA A 63 -7.71 -1.13 33.70
N PRO A 64 -8.21 -0.77 34.90
CA PRO A 64 -9.37 0.10 35.06
C PRO A 64 -9.24 1.47 34.37
N SER A 65 -8.01 1.96 34.22
CA SER A 65 -7.65 3.20 33.53
C SER A 65 -7.69 3.08 31.99
N HIS A 66 -7.83 1.88 31.44
CA HIS A 66 -7.88 1.67 30.00
C HIS A 66 -9.19 2.23 29.41
N PRO A 67 -9.14 3.09 28.38
CA PRO A 67 -10.32 3.63 27.74
C PRO A 67 -11.25 2.53 27.23
N ARG A 68 -12.57 2.70 27.41
CA ARG A 68 -13.59 1.69 27.01
C ARG A 68 -14.37 2.06 25.76
N ALA A 69 -14.17 3.27 25.22
CA ALA A 69 -14.89 3.75 24.05
C ALA A 69 -14.37 3.05 22.78
N GLU A 70 -15.27 2.64 21.88
CA GLU A 70 -14.88 1.85 20.70
C GLU A 70 -13.97 2.61 19.73
N ALA A 71 -14.05 3.94 19.69
CA ALA A 71 -13.35 4.81 18.74
C ALA A 71 -12.10 5.50 19.30
N THR A 72 -11.62 5.12 20.50
CA THR A 72 -10.40 5.72 21.06
C THR A 72 -9.18 5.31 20.25
N ALA A 73 -8.46 6.29 19.70
CA ALA A 73 -7.29 6.05 18.88
C ALA A 73 -6.14 5.40 19.70
N PRO A 74 -5.29 4.55 19.09
CA PRO A 74 -4.15 3.92 19.74
C PRO A 74 -3.26 4.88 20.54
N GLU A 75 -2.99 6.07 20.01
CA GLU A 75 -2.13 7.08 20.65
C GLU A 75 -2.75 7.61 21.95
N GLN A 76 -4.07 7.73 21.98
CA GLN A 76 -4.82 8.14 23.17
C GLN A 76 -4.84 7.02 24.23
N ILE A 77 -4.97 5.76 23.80
CA ILE A 77 -4.90 4.60 24.70
C ILE A 77 -3.54 4.57 25.41
N THR A 78 -2.44 4.71 24.66
CA THR A 78 -1.07 4.68 25.21
C THR A 78 -0.79 5.84 26.17
N ARG A 79 -1.34 7.03 25.91
CA ARG A 79 -1.16 8.21 26.79
C ARG A 79 -1.98 8.17 28.08
N HIS A 80 -3.19 7.63 28.03
CA HIS A 80 -4.13 7.70 29.15
C HIS A 80 -4.17 6.46 30.03
N CYS A 81 -3.86 5.29 29.48
CA CYS A 81 -3.80 4.08 30.27
C CYS A 81 -2.62 4.15 31.26
N GLN A 82 -2.86 3.84 32.53
CA GLN A 82 -1.86 3.83 33.59
C GLN A 82 -1.89 2.49 34.34
N GLY A 83 -0.72 1.89 34.63
CA GLY A 83 -0.56 0.69 35.45
C GLY A 83 0.02 -0.52 34.71
N THR A 84 1.03 -1.16 35.32
CA THR A 84 1.92 -2.17 34.72
C THR A 84 1.27 -3.51 34.34
N GLY A 85 0.00 -3.73 34.69
CA GLY A 85 -0.74 -4.97 34.40
C GLY A 85 -1.57 -4.96 33.12
N CYS A 86 -1.62 -3.84 32.38
CA CYS A 86 -2.48 -3.71 31.21
C CYS A 86 -1.85 -4.31 29.96
N LEU A 87 -2.55 -5.16 29.21
CA LEU A 87 -2.02 -5.73 27.96
C LEU A 87 -1.65 -4.66 26.92
N CYS A 88 -2.32 -3.50 26.91
CA CYS A 88 -1.99 -2.43 25.96
C CYS A 88 -0.65 -1.74 26.24
N GLN A 89 0.01 -2.03 27.36
CA GLN A 89 1.32 -1.47 27.72
C GLN A 89 2.45 -2.50 27.60
N GLN A 90 2.13 -3.76 27.29
CA GLN A 90 3.13 -4.80 27.12
C GLN A 90 3.57 -4.82 25.66
N SER A 91 4.87 -4.79 25.43
CA SER A 91 5.41 -4.96 24.10
C SER A 91 5.12 -6.37 23.58
N ALA A 92 5.14 -6.55 22.26
CA ALA A 92 5.06 -7.87 21.67
C ALA A 92 6.21 -8.78 22.18
N LEU A 93 7.40 -8.21 22.41
CA LEU A 93 8.52 -8.91 23.03
C LEU A 93 8.16 -9.44 24.43
N ASP A 94 7.63 -8.60 25.31
CA ASP A 94 7.26 -8.98 26.69
C ASP A 94 6.14 -10.02 26.73
N LEU A 95 5.20 -9.93 25.79
CA LEU A 95 4.07 -10.87 25.68
C LEU A 95 4.52 -12.27 25.24
N LEU A 96 5.50 -12.32 24.33
CA LEU A 96 6.09 -13.57 23.86
C LEU A 96 7.01 -14.19 24.90
N TRP A 97 7.87 -13.37 25.51
CA TRP A 97 8.90 -13.84 26.44
C TRP A 97 9.05 -12.93 27.67
N PRO A 98 8.15 -13.06 28.66
CA PRO A 98 8.13 -12.18 29.83
C PRO A 98 9.36 -12.29 30.75
N ASN A 99 10.27 -13.25 30.54
CA ASN A 99 11.44 -13.47 31.41
C ASN A 99 12.74 -13.93 30.68
N GLN A 100 12.79 -14.01 29.34
CA GLN A 100 13.98 -14.49 28.60
C GLN A 100 14.06 -13.88 27.19
N VAL A 101 15.26 -13.53 26.71
CA VAL A 101 15.47 -13.04 25.31
C VAL A 101 16.36 -14.01 24.50
N GLU A 102 16.81 -15.10 25.12
CA GLU A 102 17.66 -16.09 24.44
C GLU A 102 16.91 -16.74 23.26
N GLY A 103 17.49 -16.62 22.06
CA GLY A 103 16.92 -17.16 20.83
C GLY A 103 16.03 -16.20 20.02
N ALA A 104 15.85 -14.94 20.46
CA ALA A 104 15.06 -13.94 19.73
C ALA A 104 15.56 -13.73 18.28
N GLY A 105 16.88 -13.69 18.07
CA GLY A 105 17.46 -13.52 16.72
C GLY A 105 17.12 -14.69 15.77
N ALA A 106 17.18 -15.93 16.26
CA ALA A 106 16.82 -17.11 15.46
C ALA A 106 15.32 -17.12 15.14
N TRP A 107 14.48 -16.70 16.09
CA TRP A 107 13.05 -16.55 15.88
C TRP A 107 12.73 -15.45 14.85
N VAL A 108 13.40 -14.30 14.93
CA VAL A 108 13.23 -13.19 13.97
C VAL A 108 13.62 -13.63 12.56
N ALA A 109 14.75 -14.32 12.41
CA ALA A 109 15.17 -14.87 11.12
C ALA A 109 14.13 -15.87 10.54
N ALA A 110 13.56 -16.73 11.39
CA ALA A 110 12.54 -17.68 10.96
C ALA A 110 11.19 -17.00 10.62
N VAL A 111 10.81 -15.94 11.33
CA VAL A 111 9.63 -15.13 10.96
C VAL A 111 9.89 -14.38 9.66
N ALA A 112 11.09 -13.81 9.45
CA ALA A 112 11.46 -13.15 8.20
C ALA A 112 11.33 -14.12 7.01
N ALA A 113 11.84 -15.34 7.15
CA ALA A 113 11.75 -16.38 6.13
C ALA A 113 10.29 -16.75 5.77
N LEU A 114 9.38 -16.82 6.75
CA LEU A 114 7.97 -17.17 6.52
C LEU A 114 7.10 -15.99 6.06
N SER A 115 7.49 -14.76 6.41
CA SER A 115 6.65 -13.57 6.23
C SER A 115 7.10 -12.69 5.07
N GLY A 116 8.34 -12.83 4.61
CA GLY A 116 8.97 -11.94 3.63
C GLY A 116 9.31 -10.55 4.17
N LEU A 117 9.14 -10.31 5.48
CA LEU A 117 9.48 -9.05 6.13
C LEU A 117 10.99 -8.95 6.38
N ALA A 118 11.54 -7.73 6.28
CA ALA A 118 12.89 -7.45 6.74
C ALA A 118 13.00 -7.66 8.25
N THR A 119 14.17 -8.13 8.71
CA THR A 119 14.46 -8.37 10.13
C THR A 119 14.19 -7.13 10.99
N ASP A 120 14.64 -5.97 10.52
CA ASP A 120 14.47 -4.68 11.22
C ASP A 120 13.00 -4.31 11.40
N SER A 121 12.15 -4.64 10.41
CA SER A 121 10.69 -4.40 10.52
C SER A 121 10.03 -5.30 11.56
N ILE A 122 10.53 -6.53 11.70
CA ILE A 122 10.04 -7.48 12.71
C ILE A 122 10.48 -7.02 14.10
N GLU A 123 11.74 -6.62 14.26
CA GLU A 123 12.28 -6.11 15.53
C GLU A 123 11.57 -4.84 15.98
N GLN A 124 11.32 -3.89 15.06
CA GLN A 124 10.49 -2.72 15.33
C GLN A 124 9.08 -3.13 15.77
N GLY A 125 8.46 -4.11 15.08
CA GLY A 125 7.17 -4.67 15.46
C GLY A 125 7.16 -5.29 16.86
N LEU A 126 8.21 -6.00 17.24
CA LEU A 126 8.36 -6.61 18.58
C LEU A 126 8.43 -5.56 19.69
N ALA A 127 9.00 -4.38 19.42
CA ALA A 127 9.03 -3.26 20.36
C ALA A 127 7.67 -2.56 20.53
N THR A 128 6.70 -2.78 19.63
CA THR A 128 5.37 -2.17 19.73
C THR A 128 4.46 -2.89 20.73
N CYS A 129 3.41 -2.21 21.21
CA CYS A 129 2.37 -2.79 22.07
C CYS A 129 1.19 -3.28 21.22
N PRO A 130 1.07 -4.58 20.89
CA PRO A 130 0.10 -5.06 19.90
C PRO A 130 -1.36 -4.86 20.33
N PHE A 131 -1.62 -4.77 21.64
CA PHE A 131 -2.94 -4.54 22.23
C PHE A 131 -3.27 -3.06 22.46
N ALA A 132 -2.36 -2.12 22.15
CA ALA A 132 -2.68 -0.70 22.04
C ALA A 132 -3.40 -0.44 20.70
N THR A 133 -4.61 -0.97 20.55
CA THR A 133 -5.42 -0.87 19.33
C THR A 133 -6.90 -0.72 19.70
N VAL A 134 -7.72 -0.36 18.73
CA VAL A 134 -9.17 -0.14 18.94
C VAL A 134 -9.88 -1.45 19.31
N HIS A 135 -10.93 -1.35 20.14
CA HIS A 135 -11.71 -2.51 20.59
C HIS A 135 -12.34 -3.32 19.45
N ARG A 136 -12.66 -2.66 18.33
CA ARG A 136 -13.15 -3.33 17.11
C ARG A 136 -12.17 -4.38 16.62
N THR A 137 -10.88 -4.03 16.52
CA THR A 137 -9.80 -4.94 16.10
C THR A 137 -9.72 -6.16 17.01
N LEU A 138 -9.75 -5.94 18.33
CA LEU A 138 -9.67 -7.03 19.32
C LEU A 138 -10.89 -7.97 19.26
N ARG A 139 -12.08 -7.43 18.97
CA ARG A 139 -13.29 -8.23 18.73
C ARG A 139 -13.18 -9.02 17.43
N ASP A 140 -12.60 -8.43 16.39
CA ASP A 140 -12.37 -9.10 15.11
C ASP A 140 -11.28 -10.19 15.21
N ASP A 141 -10.37 -10.13 16.19
CA ASP A 141 -9.48 -11.23 16.53
C ASP A 141 -10.25 -12.44 17.10
N LEU A 142 -11.22 -12.21 18.00
CA LEU A 142 -12.06 -13.30 18.50
C LEU A 142 -12.93 -13.92 17.38
N LYS A 143 -13.43 -13.11 16.44
CA LYS A 143 -14.12 -13.63 15.24
C LYS A 143 -13.19 -14.46 14.36
N HIS A 144 -11.92 -14.06 14.24
CA HIS A 144 -10.91 -14.84 13.52
C HIS A 144 -10.68 -16.19 14.17
N LEU A 145 -10.57 -16.23 15.50
CA LEU A 145 -10.46 -17.48 16.25
C LEU A 145 -11.70 -18.37 16.07
N VAL A 146 -12.89 -17.80 15.85
CA VAL A 146 -14.06 -18.58 15.41
C VAL A 146 -13.85 -19.18 14.02
N ALA A 147 -13.38 -18.40 13.05
CA ALA A 147 -13.12 -18.88 11.69
C ALA A 147 -12.04 -19.97 11.65
N LEU A 148 -11.05 -19.92 12.55
CA LEU A 148 -10.01 -20.93 12.69
C LEU A 148 -10.46 -22.16 13.49
N GLY A 149 -11.67 -22.17 14.05
CA GLY A 149 -12.21 -23.30 14.82
C GLY A 149 -11.73 -23.36 16.27
N TRP A 150 -11.02 -22.35 16.77
CA TRP A 150 -10.63 -22.25 18.19
C TRP A 150 -11.79 -21.84 19.09
N LEU A 151 -12.77 -21.09 18.55
CA LEU A 151 -13.98 -20.66 19.23
C LEU A 151 -15.20 -21.03 18.37
N ALA A 152 -16.40 -21.05 18.95
CA ALA A 152 -17.66 -21.07 18.21
C ALA A 152 -18.43 -19.76 18.39
N SER A 153 -19.27 -19.41 17.40
CA SER A 153 -20.24 -18.33 17.55
C SER A 153 -21.44 -18.82 18.35
N ALA A 154 -21.77 -18.11 19.44
CA ALA A 154 -22.91 -18.43 20.31
C ALA A 154 -24.02 -17.35 20.23
N GLY A 155 -24.17 -16.74 19.04
CA GLY A 155 -25.07 -15.62 18.79
C GLY A 155 -24.38 -14.25 18.75
N ARG A 156 -25.18 -13.17 18.64
CA ARG A 156 -24.66 -11.81 18.39
C ARG A 156 -23.68 -11.37 19.48
N GLY A 157 -22.40 -11.24 19.13
CA GLY A 157 -21.34 -10.75 20.01
C GLY A 157 -20.88 -11.73 21.10
N LYS A 158 -21.33 -12.99 21.06
CA LYS A 158 -20.98 -14.04 22.02
C LYS A 158 -20.09 -15.10 21.39
N PHE A 159 -19.11 -15.56 22.15
CA PHE A 159 -18.12 -16.56 21.76
C PHE A 159 -18.18 -17.73 22.73
N GLN A 160 -17.93 -18.94 22.22
CA GLN A 160 -17.88 -20.15 23.03
C GLN A 160 -16.50 -20.81 22.90
N LYS A 161 -15.89 -21.17 24.03
CA LYS A 161 -14.64 -21.95 24.05
C LYS A 161 -14.85 -23.34 23.45
N GLN A 162 -13.89 -23.84 22.68
CA GLN A 162 -13.89 -25.21 22.21
C GLN A 162 -13.15 -26.11 23.21
N PRO A 163 -13.64 -27.34 23.49
CA PRO A 163 -12.92 -28.29 24.32
C PRO A 163 -11.65 -28.78 23.62
N PRO A 164 -10.61 -29.23 24.34
CA PRO A 164 -9.33 -29.66 23.76
C PRO A 164 -9.44 -30.68 22.62
N ARG A 165 -10.38 -31.63 22.75
CA ARG A 165 -10.68 -32.63 21.71
C ARG A 165 -11.15 -32.06 20.37
N ALA A 166 -11.63 -30.82 20.35
CA ALA A 166 -12.13 -30.10 19.19
C ALA A 166 -11.21 -28.95 18.77
N TRP A 167 -10.04 -28.81 19.40
CA TRP A 167 -9.07 -27.82 18.96
C TRP A 167 -8.59 -28.16 17.55
N PRO A 168 -8.49 -27.14 16.67
CA PRO A 168 -7.96 -27.36 15.35
C PRO A 168 -6.52 -27.84 15.48
N GLN A 169 -6.12 -28.77 14.63
CA GLN A 169 -4.74 -29.24 14.60
C GLN A 169 -3.90 -28.33 13.69
N PRO A 170 -2.64 -28.04 14.04
CA PRO A 170 -1.73 -27.39 13.12
C PRO A 170 -1.65 -28.22 11.82
N PRO A 171 -1.70 -27.59 10.63
CA PRO A 171 -1.43 -28.28 9.37
C PRO A 171 -0.16 -29.15 9.48
N ALA A 172 -0.22 -30.39 8.95
CA ALA A 172 0.84 -31.39 9.10
C ALA A 172 2.25 -30.93 8.62
N LEU A 173 2.32 -29.84 7.84
CA LEU A 173 3.53 -29.20 7.32
C LEU A 173 4.28 -28.32 8.35
N ILE A 174 3.80 -28.21 9.59
CA ILE A 174 4.38 -27.31 10.61
C ILE A 174 5.68 -27.85 11.25
N GLY A 175 6.09 -29.07 10.90
CA GLY A 175 7.28 -29.74 11.45
C GLY A 175 8.59 -29.59 10.68
N SER A 176 8.63 -29.00 9.48
CA SER A 176 9.87 -28.87 8.70
C SER A 176 10.23 -27.40 8.47
N ALA A 177 10.74 -26.75 9.51
CA ALA A 177 11.66 -25.65 9.29
C ALA A 177 12.94 -26.24 8.68
N GLN A 178 13.29 -25.77 7.49
CA GLN A 178 14.45 -26.12 6.64
C GLN A 178 14.29 -27.36 5.75
N THR A 179 13.93 -27.11 4.49
CA THR A 179 14.76 -27.35 3.28
C THR A 179 13.86 -27.10 2.08
N ASP A 180 14.25 -26.18 1.18
CA ASP A 180 13.75 -26.03 -0.20
C ASP A 180 12.40 -26.67 -0.52
N ALA A 181 11.33 -26.21 0.14
CA ALA A 181 9.99 -26.63 -0.23
C ALA A 181 9.64 -25.85 -1.50
N ALA A 182 10.04 -26.43 -2.63
CA ALA A 182 9.48 -26.09 -3.93
C ALA A 182 7.97 -25.92 -3.74
N LEU A 183 7.44 -24.78 -4.18
CA LEU A 183 6.00 -24.52 -4.22
C LEU A 183 5.30 -25.78 -4.73
N SER A 184 4.22 -26.22 -4.07
CA SER A 184 3.48 -27.37 -4.58
C SER A 184 3.02 -27.09 -6.01
N ALA A 185 2.89 -28.11 -6.87
CA ALA A 185 2.41 -27.93 -8.24
C ALA A 185 1.10 -27.11 -8.32
N HIS A 186 0.25 -27.20 -7.29
CA HIS A 186 -0.98 -26.42 -7.17
C HIS A 186 -0.73 -24.94 -6.81
N ASP A 187 0.21 -24.67 -5.89
CA ASP A 187 0.60 -23.30 -5.52
C ASP A 187 1.34 -22.62 -6.67
N VAL A 188 2.22 -23.34 -7.38
CA VAL A 188 2.86 -22.86 -8.61
C VAL A 188 1.78 -22.53 -9.63
N LYS A 189 0.82 -23.43 -9.90
CA LYS A 189 -0.26 -23.18 -10.87
C LYS A 189 -1.09 -21.94 -10.52
N SER A 190 -1.45 -21.78 -9.25
CA SER A 190 -2.20 -20.62 -8.77
C SER A 190 -1.38 -19.33 -8.91
N LEU A 191 -0.08 -19.38 -8.60
CA LEU A 191 0.84 -18.27 -8.81
C LEU A 191 1.02 -17.97 -10.31
N LEU A 192 1.16 -18.97 -11.18
CA LEU A 192 1.29 -18.78 -12.62
C LEU A 192 0.06 -18.07 -13.20
N HIS A 193 -1.15 -18.46 -12.81
CA HIS A 193 -2.37 -17.75 -13.23
C HIS A 193 -2.46 -16.30 -12.72
N ILE A 194 -1.83 -15.99 -11.59
CA ILE A 194 -1.74 -14.61 -11.07
C ILE A 194 -0.63 -13.83 -11.78
N LEU A 195 0.49 -14.49 -12.09
CA LEU A 195 1.67 -13.91 -12.72
C LEU A 195 1.50 -13.75 -14.24
N GLU A 196 0.66 -14.56 -14.90
CA GLU A 196 0.35 -14.48 -16.34
C GLU A 196 -0.10 -13.07 -16.76
N PRO A 197 -1.09 -12.45 -16.09
CA PRO A 197 -1.45 -11.05 -16.32
C PRO A 197 -0.30 -10.05 -16.05
N ILE A 198 0.65 -10.41 -15.17
CA ILE A 198 1.78 -9.56 -14.74
C ILE A 198 3.01 -9.75 -15.66
N ALA A 199 3.11 -10.87 -16.37
CA ALA A 199 4.19 -11.21 -17.30
C ALA A 199 4.39 -10.13 -18.37
N PHE A 200 3.33 -9.45 -18.74
CA PHE A 200 3.38 -8.29 -19.62
C PHE A 200 4.24 -7.13 -19.06
N LEU A 201 4.29 -6.91 -17.75
CA LEU A 201 5.12 -5.88 -17.12
C LEU A 201 6.62 -6.20 -17.20
N GLN A 202 6.95 -7.49 -17.37
CA GLN A 202 8.29 -8.03 -17.38
C GLN A 202 8.37 -9.14 -18.44
N PRO A 203 8.72 -8.84 -19.71
CA PRO A 203 8.67 -9.82 -20.80
C PRO A 203 9.44 -11.12 -20.51
N GLN A 204 10.52 -11.02 -19.73
CA GLN A 204 11.32 -12.15 -19.23
C GLN A 204 10.49 -13.14 -18.39
N LEU A 205 9.50 -12.63 -17.65
CA LEU A 205 8.60 -13.42 -16.80
C LEU A 205 7.68 -14.32 -17.62
N ALA A 206 7.34 -13.98 -18.87
CA ALA A 206 6.56 -14.85 -19.75
C ALA A 206 7.32 -16.16 -20.07
N VAL A 207 8.63 -16.06 -20.30
CA VAL A 207 9.51 -17.21 -20.53
C VAL A 207 9.65 -18.06 -19.26
N ILE A 208 9.78 -17.40 -18.10
CA ILE A 208 9.85 -18.07 -16.80
C ILE A 208 8.53 -18.80 -16.51
N ILE A 209 7.38 -18.17 -16.77
CA ILE A 209 6.04 -18.76 -16.60
C ILE A 209 5.86 -19.98 -17.49
N ASP A 210 6.23 -19.91 -18.77
CA ASP A 210 6.16 -21.05 -19.69
C ASP A 210 7.07 -22.21 -19.25
N THR A 211 8.27 -21.89 -18.76
CA THR A 211 9.21 -22.88 -18.23
C THR A 211 8.64 -23.56 -16.98
N LEU A 212 8.04 -22.79 -16.08
CA LEU A 212 7.40 -23.28 -14.86
C LEU A 212 6.13 -24.10 -15.18
N TRP A 213 5.33 -23.70 -16.17
CA TRP A 213 4.20 -24.49 -16.66
C TRP A 213 4.64 -25.85 -17.17
N ARG A 214 5.70 -25.89 -17.99
CA ARG A 214 6.28 -27.14 -18.50
C ARG A 214 6.82 -28.02 -17.37
N GLN A 215 7.42 -27.42 -16.35
CA GLN A 215 7.90 -28.14 -15.17
C GLN A 215 6.74 -28.76 -14.38
N VAL A 216 5.70 -27.98 -14.08
CA VAL A 216 4.48 -28.46 -13.39
C VAL A 216 3.78 -29.57 -14.19
N ALA A 217 3.68 -29.43 -15.51
CA ALA A 217 3.09 -30.44 -16.38
C ALA A 217 3.92 -31.75 -16.41
N SER A 218 5.25 -31.66 -16.28
CA SER A 218 6.14 -32.81 -16.27
C SER A 218 6.15 -33.59 -14.95
N GLU A 219 5.86 -32.92 -13.83
CA GLU A 219 5.81 -33.50 -12.49
C GLU A 219 4.47 -34.23 -12.21
N GLN A 220 3.41 -33.92 -12.96
CA GLN A 220 2.12 -34.58 -12.86
C GLN A 220 2.04 -35.86 -13.72
N ARG A 221 2.48 -36.99 -13.16
CA ARG A 221 2.17 -38.34 -13.73
C ARG A 221 0.76 -38.86 -13.40
N GLY A 222 -0.15 -37.99 -12.95
CA GLY A 222 -1.51 -38.37 -12.54
C GLY A 222 -2.54 -37.37 -13.04
N ASN A 223 -3.63 -37.90 -13.60
CA ASN A 223 -4.73 -37.15 -14.21
C ASN A 223 -5.58 -36.46 -13.12
N PHE A 224 -5.10 -35.37 -12.54
CA PHE A 224 -5.91 -34.51 -11.69
C PHE A 224 -6.67 -33.51 -12.56
N PRO A 225 -8.00 -33.34 -12.39
CA PRO A 225 -8.74 -32.34 -13.13
C PRO A 225 -8.24 -30.95 -12.77
N ASP A 226 -8.07 -30.12 -13.79
CA ASP A 226 -7.68 -28.72 -13.65
C ASP A 226 -8.62 -28.01 -12.68
N ALA A 227 -8.08 -27.54 -11.55
CA ALA A 227 -8.82 -26.69 -10.64
C ALA A 227 -9.32 -25.45 -11.42
N PRO A 228 -10.62 -25.11 -11.37
CA PRO A 228 -11.16 -24.01 -12.16
C PRO A 228 -10.51 -22.70 -11.74
N GLN A 229 -10.06 -21.90 -12.71
CA GLN A 229 -9.59 -20.54 -12.48
C GLN A 229 -10.75 -19.72 -11.92
N ARG A 230 -10.57 -19.17 -10.70
CA ARG A 230 -11.60 -18.38 -9.99
C ARG A 230 -11.22 -16.92 -9.80
N VAL A 231 -10.01 -16.54 -10.19
CA VAL A 231 -9.49 -15.17 -10.11
C VAL A 231 -9.06 -14.76 -11.51
N PHE A 232 -9.61 -13.66 -11.99
CA PHE A 232 -9.28 -13.06 -13.28
C PHE A 232 -8.73 -11.67 -13.02
N MET A 233 -7.57 -11.36 -13.61
CA MET A 233 -6.99 -10.03 -13.61
C MET A 233 -6.99 -9.53 -15.06
N HIS A 234 -7.71 -8.43 -15.31
CA HIS A 234 -7.71 -7.75 -16.59
C HIS A 234 -6.92 -6.46 -16.47
N LEU A 235 -5.78 -6.40 -17.15
CA LEU A 235 -5.04 -5.17 -17.37
C LEU A 235 -5.40 -4.67 -18.77
N ASP A 236 -6.23 -3.64 -18.85
CA ASP A 236 -6.64 -3.08 -20.14
C ASP A 236 -5.43 -2.47 -20.86
N TYR A 237 -5.15 -2.97 -22.07
CA TYR A 237 -4.20 -2.34 -23.00
C TYR A 237 -4.98 -1.77 -24.19
N ILE A 238 -4.59 -0.57 -24.63
CA ILE A 238 -5.32 0.19 -25.67
C ILE A 238 -4.50 0.25 -26.97
N TRP A 239 -3.32 -0.38 -27.03
CA TRP A 239 -2.39 -0.25 -28.16
C TRP A 239 -2.28 -1.51 -29.01
N PRO A 240 -2.08 -1.37 -30.34
CA PRO A 240 -1.83 -2.50 -31.23
C PRO A 240 -0.54 -3.26 -30.89
N ASP A 241 -0.50 -4.57 -31.21
CA ASP A 241 0.62 -5.49 -30.91
C ASP A 241 2.00 -4.94 -31.33
N GLN A 242 2.09 -4.31 -32.49
CA GLN A 242 3.35 -3.73 -33.00
C GLN A 242 3.91 -2.63 -32.07
N VAL A 243 3.05 -1.82 -31.46
CA VAL A 243 3.46 -0.79 -30.49
C VAL A 243 3.91 -1.45 -29.19
N GLN A 244 3.28 -2.56 -28.81
CA GLN A 244 3.65 -3.31 -27.61
C GLN A 244 5.03 -3.95 -27.74
N GLU A 245 5.31 -4.62 -28.86
CA GLU A 245 6.63 -5.20 -29.14
C GLU A 245 7.75 -4.14 -29.08
N GLN A 246 7.51 -2.96 -29.66
CA GLN A 246 8.46 -1.84 -29.59
C GLN A 246 8.69 -1.37 -28.14
N VAL A 247 7.61 -1.23 -27.36
CA VAL A 247 7.70 -0.83 -25.95
C VAL A 247 8.49 -1.85 -25.14
N ASP A 248 8.27 -3.14 -25.38
CA ASP A 248 8.97 -4.24 -24.70
C ASP A 248 10.45 -4.29 -25.10
N GLN A 249 10.78 -4.02 -26.36
CA GLN A 249 12.16 -3.86 -26.81
C GLN A 249 12.85 -2.68 -26.12
N HIS A 250 12.18 -1.53 -25.99
CA HIS A 250 12.74 -0.38 -25.27
C HIS A 250 13.00 -0.67 -23.79
N GLN A 251 12.11 -1.42 -23.14
CA GLN A 251 12.33 -1.89 -21.78
C GLN A 251 13.57 -2.79 -21.71
N ALA A 252 13.69 -3.77 -22.60
CA ALA A 252 14.84 -4.66 -22.62
C ALA A 252 16.16 -3.91 -22.87
N ASP A 253 16.17 -2.91 -23.76
CA ASP A 253 17.34 -2.05 -24.02
C ASP A 253 17.77 -1.30 -22.74
N ILE A 254 16.82 -0.78 -21.96
CA ILE A 254 17.08 -0.07 -20.70
C ILE A 254 17.56 -1.02 -19.61
N GLU A 255 16.93 -2.17 -19.46
CA GLU A 255 17.33 -3.17 -18.46
C GLU A 255 18.75 -3.66 -18.73
N ALA A 256 19.08 -3.96 -20.00
CA ALA A 256 20.44 -4.33 -20.39
C ALA A 256 21.47 -3.25 -20.02
N LEU A 257 21.08 -1.97 -20.15
CA LEU A 257 21.94 -0.86 -19.73
C LEU A 257 22.21 -0.85 -18.23
N TRP A 258 21.22 -1.15 -17.38
CA TRP A 258 21.39 -1.17 -15.93
C TRP A 258 22.23 -2.36 -15.42
N HIS A 259 22.37 -3.42 -16.21
CA HIS A 259 23.29 -4.51 -15.90
C HIS A 259 24.77 -4.15 -16.17
N SER A 260 25.04 -3.04 -16.88
CA SER A 260 26.38 -2.52 -17.06
C SER A 260 26.88 -1.81 -15.79
N PRO A 261 28.12 -2.03 -15.33
CA PRO A 261 28.65 -1.43 -14.11
C PRO A 261 28.60 0.12 -14.07
N ASP A 262 28.70 0.75 -15.24
CA ASP A 262 28.72 2.20 -15.39
C ASP A 262 27.33 2.80 -15.75
N GLY A 263 26.33 1.93 -15.99
CA GLY A 263 25.09 2.32 -16.65
C GLY A 263 25.35 3.06 -17.96
N GLY A 264 24.52 4.05 -18.28
CA GLY A 264 24.81 5.00 -19.36
C GLY A 264 23.70 6.00 -19.60
N VAL A 265 23.93 6.90 -20.56
CA VAL A 265 22.95 7.90 -21.00
C VAL A 265 22.29 7.37 -22.26
N VAL A 266 20.97 7.54 -22.40
CA VAL A 266 20.25 7.15 -23.60
C VAL A 266 19.80 8.37 -24.38
N GLN A 267 19.76 8.20 -25.70
CA GLN A 267 19.26 9.18 -26.63
C GLN A 267 18.17 8.57 -27.53
N PHE A 268 17.05 9.28 -27.68
CA PHE A 268 15.91 8.85 -28.48
C PHE A 268 15.06 10.05 -28.93
N ASP A 269 14.19 9.82 -29.91
CA ASP A 269 13.21 10.77 -30.40
C ASP A 269 11.85 10.47 -29.75
N ASN A 270 11.26 11.47 -29.09
CA ASN A 270 10.00 11.33 -28.37
C ASN A 270 8.95 12.28 -28.95
N TRP A 271 7.73 11.76 -29.16
CA TRP A 271 6.60 12.57 -29.60
C TRP A 271 6.00 13.39 -28.45
N SER A 272 6.05 14.72 -28.55
CA SER A 272 5.42 15.63 -27.60
C SER A 272 4.01 16.01 -28.06
N ALA A 273 2.98 15.40 -27.47
CA ALA A 273 1.59 15.71 -27.80
C ALA A 273 1.23 17.20 -27.57
N ARG A 274 1.84 17.85 -26.57
CA ARG A 274 1.59 19.26 -26.24
C ARG A 274 2.14 20.22 -27.29
N ARG A 275 3.28 19.89 -27.90
CA ARG A 275 3.92 20.72 -28.95
C ARG A 275 3.68 20.21 -30.36
N GLN A 276 3.07 19.03 -30.50
CA GLN A 276 2.84 18.34 -31.77
C GLN A 276 4.11 18.18 -32.61
N GLN A 277 5.22 17.83 -31.95
CA GLN A 277 6.52 17.66 -32.62
C GLN A 277 7.33 16.50 -32.03
N LEU A 278 8.35 16.08 -32.78
CA LEU A 278 9.40 15.18 -32.32
C LEU A 278 10.50 15.97 -31.63
N ASP A 279 10.91 15.49 -30.46
CA ASP A 279 12.03 16.05 -29.73
C ASP A 279 13.11 14.99 -29.50
N ARG A 280 14.35 15.34 -29.84
CA ARG A 280 15.51 14.55 -29.46
C ARG A 280 15.76 14.74 -27.97
N VAL A 281 15.81 13.65 -27.23
CA VAL A 281 15.98 13.61 -25.78
C VAL A 281 17.31 12.91 -25.48
N THR A 282 18.11 13.49 -24.58
CA THR A 282 19.36 12.88 -24.06
C THR A 282 19.29 12.87 -22.54
N VAL A 283 19.10 11.68 -21.96
CA VAL A 283 18.78 11.52 -20.53
C VAL A 283 19.44 10.30 -19.91
N TYR A 284 19.70 10.38 -18.61
CA TYR A 284 20.03 9.23 -17.78
C TYR A 284 18.74 8.49 -17.36
N PRO A 285 18.56 7.22 -17.75
CA PRO A 285 17.37 6.44 -17.39
C PRO A 285 17.48 5.92 -15.95
N VAL A 286 16.49 6.23 -15.11
CA VAL A 286 16.53 5.93 -13.68
C VAL A 286 15.71 4.70 -13.33
N CYS A 287 14.43 4.68 -13.71
CA CYS A 287 13.55 3.53 -13.45
C CYS A 287 12.34 3.51 -14.41
N LEU A 288 11.70 2.34 -14.48
CA LEU A 288 10.47 2.13 -15.24
C LEU A 288 9.28 2.05 -14.30
N HIS A 289 8.15 2.64 -14.71
CA HIS A 289 6.87 2.53 -14.02
C HIS A 289 5.78 2.09 -14.97
N TYR A 290 4.83 1.29 -14.46
CA TYR A 290 3.57 1.09 -15.14
C TYR A 290 2.49 1.92 -14.46
N ALA A 291 1.92 2.87 -15.21
CA ALA A 291 0.85 3.72 -14.73
C ALA A 291 -0.16 3.95 -15.84
N ARG A 292 -1.46 3.99 -15.51
CA ARG A 292 -2.53 4.36 -16.47
C ARG A 292 -2.44 3.63 -17.82
N ARG A 293 -2.17 2.31 -17.79
CA ARG A 293 -2.13 1.45 -18.99
C ARG A 293 -0.97 1.75 -19.95
N ALA A 294 0.12 2.33 -19.45
CA ALA A 294 1.33 2.56 -20.24
C ALA A 294 2.60 2.39 -19.39
N LYS A 295 3.69 2.00 -20.05
CA LYS A 295 5.03 1.97 -19.46
C LYS A 295 5.68 3.34 -19.60
N TYR A 296 6.26 3.83 -18.50
CA TYR A 296 6.92 5.12 -18.40
C TYR A 296 8.37 4.93 -17.97
N LEU A 297 9.26 5.70 -18.57
CA LEU A 297 10.63 5.89 -18.13
C LEU A 297 10.72 7.18 -17.31
N SER A 298 11.05 7.06 -16.03
CA SER A 298 11.52 8.17 -15.22
C SER A 298 12.99 8.41 -15.55
N ALA A 299 13.31 9.60 -16.07
CA ALA A 299 14.67 9.92 -16.47
C ALA A 299 15.07 11.34 -16.06
N TYR A 300 16.37 11.54 -15.90
CA TYR A 300 16.96 12.84 -15.56
C TYR A 300 17.93 13.26 -16.65
N GLY A 301 17.79 14.50 -17.15
CA GLY A 301 18.68 15.00 -18.17
C GLY A 301 18.14 16.23 -18.86
N GLN A 302 18.66 16.48 -20.06
CA GLN A 302 18.26 17.67 -20.79
C GLN A 302 16.87 17.44 -21.40
N THR A 303 15.90 18.21 -20.92
CA THR A 303 14.56 18.23 -21.49
C THR A 303 14.60 18.85 -22.88
N PRO A 304 13.56 18.61 -23.71
CA PRO A 304 13.46 19.27 -25.02
C PRO A 304 13.50 20.81 -25.00
N SER A 305 13.22 21.45 -23.86
CA SER A 305 13.36 22.91 -23.70
C SER A 305 14.78 23.35 -23.36
N GLY A 306 15.75 22.42 -23.37
CA GLY A 306 17.15 22.67 -23.03
C GLY A 306 17.44 22.72 -21.53
N THR A 307 16.42 22.63 -20.68
CA THR A 307 16.55 22.68 -19.22
C THR A 307 16.93 21.31 -18.67
N LEU A 308 17.90 21.24 -17.78
CA LEU A 308 18.23 20.01 -17.06
C LEU A 308 17.16 19.74 -16.00
N GLY A 309 16.61 18.52 -15.97
CA GLY A 309 15.66 18.14 -14.94
C GLY A 309 15.07 16.75 -15.14
N TRP A 310 14.11 16.43 -14.28
CA TRP A 310 13.33 15.21 -14.35
C TRP A 310 12.26 15.27 -15.41
N HIS A 311 12.02 14.13 -16.07
CA HIS A 311 10.87 13.98 -16.93
C HIS A 311 10.45 12.51 -17.02
N ASN A 312 9.14 12.27 -17.07
CA ASN A 312 8.57 10.94 -17.30
C ASN A 312 8.19 10.78 -18.78
N TYR A 313 8.81 9.83 -19.47
CA TYR A 313 8.59 9.55 -20.88
C TYR A 313 7.73 8.30 -21.04
N ARG A 314 6.64 8.41 -21.79
CA ARG A 314 5.85 7.25 -22.20
C ARG A 314 6.61 6.47 -23.25
N LEU A 315 6.87 5.18 -23.01
CA LEU A 315 7.60 4.35 -23.97
C LEU A 315 6.85 4.22 -25.29
N ASP A 316 5.51 4.20 -25.28
CA ASP A 316 4.67 4.18 -26.49
C ASP A 316 4.76 5.47 -27.33
N ARG A 317 5.37 6.54 -26.78
CA ARG A 317 5.62 7.81 -27.48
C ARG A 317 7.04 7.97 -28.00
N VAL A 318 7.92 7.02 -27.69
CA VAL A 318 9.24 6.94 -28.33
C VAL A 318 9.03 6.54 -29.79
N ARG A 319 9.75 7.21 -30.70
CA ARG A 319 9.63 7.01 -32.15
C ARG A 319 10.92 6.46 -32.77
N SER A 320 12.03 6.52 -32.04
CA SER A 320 13.24 5.78 -32.41
C SER A 320 12.98 4.28 -32.36
N GLN A 321 13.47 3.53 -33.35
CA GLN A 321 13.34 2.07 -33.37
C GLN A 321 14.12 1.41 -32.23
N ARG A 322 15.26 1.99 -31.82
CA ARG A 322 16.06 1.57 -30.67
C ARG A 322 16.55 2.78 -29.89
N LEU A 323 16.86 2.55 -28.62
CA LEU A 323 17.50 3.57 -27.79
C LEU A 323 19.00 3.60 -28.12
N ARG A 324 19.53 4.80 -28.42
CA ARG A 324 20.97 4.96 -28.63
C ARG A 324 21.65 5.15 -27.28
N VAL A 325 22.44 4.17 -26.85
CA VAL A 325 23.28 4.30 -25.65
C VAL A 325 24.48 5.18 -25.98
N LEU A 326 24.70 6.23 -25.19
CA LEU A 326 25.83 7.13 -25.27
C LEU A 326 26.82 6.80 -24.16
N PRO A 327 28.09 6.51 -24.48
CA PRO A 327 29.12 6.38 -23.45
C PRO A 327 29.33 7.72 -22.75
N TRP A 328 29.71 7.70 -21.47
CA TRP A 328 29.87 8.91 -20.66
C TRP A 328 30.89 9.92 -21.22
N GLY A 329 31.85 9.47 -22.02
CA GLY A 329 32.80 10.34 -22.73
C GLY A 329 32.20 11.12 -23.91
N ASP A 330 31.02 10.73 -24.42
CA ASP A 330 30.41 11.31 -25.61
C ASP A 330 30.10 12.81 -25.40
N PRO A 331 30.46 13.69 -26.36
CA PRO A 331 30.22 15.13 -26.25
C PRO A 331 28.73 15.51 -26.19
N GLN A 332 27.82 14.62 -26.62
CA GLN A 332 26.38 14.85 -26.56
C GLN A 332 25.81 14.61 -25.15
N VAL A 333 26.55 13.97 -24.25
CA VAL A 333 26.14 13.84 -22.84
C VAL A 333 26.33 15.18 -22.13
N PRO A 334 25.27 15.78 -21.55
CA PRO A 334 25.37 17.06 -20.84
C PRO A 334 26.43 17.06 -19.74
N THR A 335 27.27 18.11 -19.70
CA THR A 335 28.32 18.29 -18.68
C THR A 335 27.81 18.13 -17.24
N PRO A 336 26.63 18.67 -16.85
CA PRO A 336 26.10 18.46 -15.50
C PRO A 336 25.85 16.99 -15.17
N LEU A 337 25.42 16.16 -16.13
CA LEU A 337 25.23 14.71 -15.89
C LEU A 337 26.58 14.01 -15.67
N LYS A 338 27.62 14.39 -16.42
CA LYS A 338 28.97 13.86 -16.21
C LYS A 338 29.48 14.19 -14.80
N GLN A 339 29.31 15.44 -14.38
CA GLN A 339 29.67 15.86 -13.02
C GLN A 339 28.93 15.07 -11.95
N MET A 340 27.61 14.86 -12.10
CA MET A 340 26.84 14.04 -11.15
C MET A 340 27.32 12.58 -11.10
N ARG A 341 27.75 12.01 -12.23
CA ARG A 341 28.38 10.68 -12.25
C ARG A 341 29.69 10.69 -11.48
N ASP A 342 30.58 11.64 -11.79
CA ASP A 342 31.91 11.72 -11.19
C ASP A 342 31.86 11.96 -9.67
N THR A 343 30.80 12.61 -9.17
CA THR A 343 30.58 12.83 -7.73
C THR A 343 29.71 11.77 -7.05
N GLY A 344 29.23 10.75 -7.78
CA GLY A 344 28.35 9.71 -7.23
C GLY A 344 26.95 10.21 -6.84
N GLN A 345 26.49 11.30 -7.46
CA GLN A 345 25.21 11.97 -7.19
C GLN A 345 24.15 11.71 -8.27
N LEU A 346 24.32 10.67 -9.09
CA LEU A 346 23.30 10.30 -10.07
C LEU A 346 21.98 9.95 -9.37
N PRO A 347 20.84 10.30 -9.99
CA PRO A 347 19.56 10.01 -9.37
C PRO A 347 19.27 8.52 -9.27
N THR A 348 18.57 8.11 -8.21
CA THR A 348 18.30 6.70 -7.92
C THR A 348 16.80 6.38 -7.91
N PRO A 349 16.41 5.11 -8.10
CA PRO A 349 15.01 4.69 -7.94
C PRO A 349 14.42 5.03 -6.57
N ASP A 350 15.21 4.92 -5.50
CA ASP A 350 14.76 5.26 -4.13
C ASP A 350 14.40 6.74 -3.99
N GLN A 351 15.14 7.63 -4.66
CA GLN A 351 14.79 9.06 -4.71
C GLN A 351 13.45 9.28 -5.41
N VAL A 352 13.18 8.55 -6.50
CA VAL A 352 11.90 8.61 -7.21
C VAL A 352 10.77 8.11 -6.32
N GLN A 353 10.95 6.96 -5.67
CA GLN A 353 9.96 6.38 -4.76
C GLN A 353 9.64 7.34 -3.60
N ALA A 354 10.66 7.90 -2.94
CA ALA A 354 10.47 8.89 -1.88
C ALA A 354 9.70 10.13 -2.35
N GLN A 355 9.94 10.60 -3.59
CA GLN A 355 9.21 11.76 -4.13
C GLN A 355 7.75 11.45 -4.50
N LEU A 356 7.48 10.22 -4.93
CA LEU A 356 6.12 9.70 -5.17
C LEU A 356 5.35 9.56 -3.86
N ASP A 357 5.98 9.04 -2.80
CA ASP A 357 5.35 8.87 -1.48
C ASP A 357 5.11 10.23 -0.78
N ALA A 358 5.92 11.25 -1.10
CA ALA A 358 5.81 12.57 -0.51
C ALA A 358 4.57 13.36 -0.97
N ALA A 359 4.02 13.09 -2.16
CA ALA A 359 2.85 13.82 -2.69
C ALA A 359 2.21 13.10 -3.87
N TRP A 360 0.87 13.18 -3.96
CA TRP A 360 0.12 12.65 -5.09
C TRP A 360 0.59 13.30 -6.38
N GLY A 361 0.96 12.48 -7.35
CA GLY A 361 1.29 12.91 -8.69
C GLY A 361 2.43 12.09 -9.24
N PHE A 362 2.24 11.55 -10.43
CA PHE A 362 3.24 10.71 -11.06
C PHE A 362 4.45 11.51 -11.57
N ASN A 363 4.20 12.72 -12.05
CA ASN A 363 5.20 13.73 -12.38
C ASN A 363 5.67 14.40 -11.08
N PHE A 364 6.38 13.63 -10.25
CA PHE A 364 6.81 13.99 -8.90
C PHE A 364 7.71 15.24 -8.85
N TYR A 365 8.27 15.65 -9.97
CA TYR A 365 9.10 16.85 -10.13
C TYR A 365 8.28 18.15 -10.27
N LEU A 366 6.95 18.06 -10.33
CA LEU A 366 6.09 19.25 -10.32
C LEU A 366 5.98 19.87 -8.91
N PRO A 367 5.59 21.16 -8.81
CA PRO A 367 5.47 21.84 -7.53
C PRO A 367 4.51 21.12 -6.57
N ARG A 368 4.98 20.88 -5.34
CA ARG A 368 4.17 20.33 -4.25
C ARG A 368 3.30 21.42 -3.64
N ALA A 369 2.03 21.14 -3.40
CA ALA A 369 1.12 22.04 -2.71
C ALA A 369 0.17 21.28 -1.77
N LEU A 370 -0.33 21.98 -0.75
CA LEU A 370 -1.35 21.46 0.16
C LEU A 370 -2.67 21.29 -0.59
N LEU A 371 -3.18 20.07 -0.60
CA LEU A 371 -4.55 19.75 -1.00
C LEU A 371 -5.44 19.79 0.24
N ILE A 372 -6.57 20.50 0.14
CA ILE A 372 -7.69 20.37 1.06
C ILE A 372 -8.92 20.05 0.23
N VAL A 373 -9.62 18.97 0.58
CA VAL A 373 -10.86 18.54 -0.06
C VAL A 373 -11.96 18.40 0.98
N ARG A 374 -13.16 18.81 0.59
CA ARG A 374 -14.39 18.72 1.39
C ARG A 374 -15.34 17.73 0.73
N PHE A 375 -16.03 16.94 1.55
CA PHE A 375 -17.09 16.03 1.13
C PHE A 375 -18.31 16.15 2.05
N ALA A 376 -19.50 15.82 1.52
CA ALA A 376 -20.65 15.55 2.37
C ALA A 376 -20.37 14.36 3.30
N PRO A 377 -20.78 14.39 4.59
CA PRO A 377 -20.42 13.34 5.56
C PRO A 377 -20.84 11.92 5.15
N GLU A 378 -22.00 11.78 4.51
CA GLU A 378 -22.47 10.47 4.04
C GLU A 378 -21.58 9.91 2.93
N PHE A 379 -21.19 10.75 1.97
CA PHE A 379 -20.29 10.34 0.89
C PHE A 379 -18.92 9.96 1.45
N ALA A 380 -18.38 10.76 2.37
CA ALA A 380 -17.11 10.49 3.04
C ALA A 380 -17.10 9.13 3.73
N ARG A 381 -18.14 8.83 4.51
CA ARG A 381 -18.29 7.57 5.24
C ARG A 381 -18.24 6.34 4.34
N TRP A 382 -18.92 6.39 3.20
CA TRP A 382 -19.09 5.22 2.35
C TRP A 382 -17.98 5.07 1.29
N TYR A 383 -17.36 6.17 0.86
CA TYR A 383 -16.47 6.18 -0.30
C TYR A 383 -15.07 6.72 -0.04
N VAL A 384 -14.80 7.29 1.15
CA VAL A 384 -13.51 7.91 1.47
C VAL A 384 -12.84 7.27 2.70
N ASP A 385 -13.50 7.21 3.86
CA ASP A 385 -12.88 6.86 5.15
C ASP A 385 -12.12 5.53 5.15
N ASP A 386 -12.71 4.48 4.59
CA ASP A 386 -12.14 3.12 4.61
C ASP A 386 -11.35 2.78 3.34
N THR A 387 -10.86 3.80 2.62
CA THR A 387 -10.16 3.60 1.35
C THR A 387 -8.71 4.07 1.42
N VAL A 388 -7.79 3.16 1.08
CA VAL A 388 -6.38 3.53 0.92
C VAL A 388 -6.22 4.33 -0.37
N ARG A 389 -5.75 5.57 -0.25
CA ARG A 389 -5.55 6.47 -1.40
C ARG A 389 -4.07 6.75 -1.64
N HIS A 390 -3.42 7.34 -0.66
CA HIS A 390 -2.01 7.69 -0.69
C HIS A 390 -1.52 7.92 0.74
N PRO A 391 -0.24 7.70 1.04
CA PRO A 391 0.29 7.83 2.41
C PRO A 391 0.00 9.18 3.09
N THR A 392 -0.05 10.27 2.29
CA THR A 392 -0.27 11.63 2.82
C THR A 392 -1.73 12.05 2.92
N PHE A 393 -2.69 11.23 2.47
CA PHE A 393 -4.11 11.61 2.48
C PHE A 393 -4.78 11.21 3.78
N ALA A 394 -5.23 12.18 4.57
CA ALA A 394 -5.80 11.94 5.89
C ALA A 394 -6.96 12.89 6.21
N ALA A 395 -7.87 12.43 7.08
CA ALA A 395 -8.93 13.27 7.62
C ALA A 395 -8.35 14.38 8.51
N VAL A 396 -9.03 15.53 8.55
CA VAL A 396 -8.68 16.68 9.40
C VAL A 396 -9.95 17.30 9.95
N ALA A 397 -9.94 17.64 11.24
CA ALA A 397 -11.08 18.30 11.85
C ALA A 397 -11.19 19.75 11.34
N TYR A 398 -12.42 20.24 11.18
CA TYR A 398 -12.65 21.60 10.69
C TYR A 398 -11.93 22.67 11.53
N ALA A 399 -11.89 22.49 12.86
CA ALA A 399 -11.21 23.41 13.78
C ALA A 399 -9.70 23.55 13.51
N ASP A 400 -9.06 22.51 12.96
CA ASP A 400 -7.61 22.48 12.72
C ASP A 400 -7.23 23.05 11.36
N LEU A 401 -8.19 23.19 10.43
CA LEU A 401 -7.94 23.65 9.06
C LEU A 401 -7.34 25.05 9.00
N GLY A 402 -7.77 25.95 9.89
CA GLY A 402 -7.24 27.31 9.96
C GLY A 402 -5.75 27.34 10.28
N ALA A 403 -5.33 26.55 11.27
CA ALA A 403 -3.93 26.40 11.66
C ALA A 403 -3.12 25.71 10.56
N LEU A 404 -3.66 24.64 9.96
CA LEU A 404 -3.01 23.92 8.86
C LEU A 404 -2.70 24.86 7.68
N VAL A 405 -3.67 25.68 7.26
CA VAL A 405 -3.48 26.64 6.18
C VAL A 405 -2.45 27.72 6.53
N GLN A 406 -2.43 28.18 7.79
CA GLN A 406 -1.44 29.17 8.25
C GLN A 406 -0.01 28.61 8.27
N THR A 407 0.16 27.33 8.59
CA THR A 407 1.47 26.68 8.62
C THR A 407 1.97 26.36 7.21
N GLU A 408 1.14 25.72 6.39
CA GLU A 408 1.59 25.05 5.17
C GLU A 408 1.47 25.87 3.89
N VAL A 409 0.64 26.93 3.88
CA VAL A 409 0.47 27.79 2.71
C VAL A 409 1.23 29.09 2.91
N ALA A 410 2.14 29.45 2.02
CA ALA A 410 2.96 30.66 2.15
C ALA A 410 2.11 31.94 2.41
N PRO A 411 2.60 32.91 3.20
CA PRO A 411 1.91 34.18 3.43
C PRO A 411 1.78 34.96 2.13
N ALA A 412 0.58 34.95 1.54
CA ALA A 412 0.27 35.52 0.24
C ALA A 412 -1.26 35.68 0.12
N PRO A 413 -1.78 36.43 -0.87
CA PRO A 413 -3.23 36.57 -1.07
C PRO A 413 -3.97 35.21 -1.19
N GLU A 414 -3.27 34.15 -1.60
CA GLU A 414 -3.81 32.79 -1.65
C GLU A 414 -4.24 32.26 -0.27
N ARG A 415 -3.44 32.46 0.79
CA ARG A 415 -3.76 32.00 2.14
C ARG A 415 -5.08 32.62 2.63
N ALA A 416 -5.22 33.93 2.47
CA ALA A 416 -6.43 34.66 2.87
C ALA A 416 -7.67 34.16 2.11
N ALA A 417 -7.55 33.95 0.80
CA ALA A 417 -8.65 33.45 -0.02
C ALA A 417 -9.04 31.99 0.34
N ILE A 418 -8.08 31.12 0.68
CA ILE A 418 -8.38 29.76 1.15
C ILE A 418 -9.15 29.82 2.48
N LEU A 419 -8.70 30.64 3.43
CA LEU A 419 -9.39 30.83 4.71
C LEU A 419 -10.80 31.40 4.54
N GLN A 420 -10.99 32.32 3.58
CA GLN A 420 -12.31 32.85 3.24
C GLN A 420 -13.24 31.76 2.68
N VAL A 421 -12.74 30.90 1.80
CA VAL A 421 -13.52 29.75 1.29
C VAL A 421 -13.91 28.82 2.42
N LEU A 422 -12.97 28.48 3.31
CA LEU A 422 -13.23 27.63 4.47
C LEU A 422 -14.31 28.20 5.39
N ALA A 423 -14.24 29.50 5.70
CA ALA A 423 -15.22 30.17 6.56
C ALA A 423 -16.66 30.12 6.00
N GLN A 424 -16.82 29.90 4.69
CA GLN A 424 -18.11 29.76 4.02
C GLN A 424 -18.59 28.30 3.93
N ARG A 425 -17.89 27.34 4.54
CA ARG A 425 -18.25 25.92 4.47
C ARG A 425 -18.71 25.38 5.82
N PRO A 426 -19.68 24.43 5.83
CA PRO A 426 -20.16 23.85 7.07
C PRO A 426 -19.05 23.14 7.84
N ALA A 427 -18.93 23.45 9.14
CA ALA A 427 -17.99 22.75 10.02
C ALA A 427 -18.33 21.26 10.23
N THR A 428 -19.57 20.86 9.91
CA THR A 428 -20.08 19.49 10.02
C THR A 428 -19.71 18.59 8.85
N ASP A 429 -19.14 19.14 7.79
CA ASP A 429 -18.69 18.34 6.64
C ASP A 429 -17.40 17.59 6.93
N ALA A 430 -17.11 16.59 6.11
CA ALA A 430 -15.87 15.84 6.21
C ALA A 430 -14.78 16.55 5.40
N TYR A 431 -13.63 16.78 6.04
CA TYR A 431 -12.48 17.43 5.44
C TYR A 431 -11.27 16.50 5.47
N TYR A 432 -10.53 16.51 4.37
CA TYR A 432 -9.31 15.76 4.22
C TYR A 432 -8.23 16.66 3.67
N TRP A 433 -7.00 16.34 4.03
CA TRP A 433 -5.81 17.01 3.54
C TRP A 433 -4.85 16.00 2.92
N GLY A 434 -3.92 16.52 2.13
CA GLY A 434 -2.77 15.78 1.66
C GLY A 434 -1.84 16.65 0.83
N TRP A 435 -0.81 16.04 0.26
CA TRP A 435 0.12 16.72 -0.64
C TRP A 435 -0.14 16.32 -2.08
N VAL A 436 -0.18 17.30 -2.97
CA VAL A 436 -0.36 17.08 -4.42
C VAL A 436 0.71 17.78 -5.24
N ARG A 437 0.96 17.25 -6.43
CA ARG A 437 1.79 17.85 -7.48
C ARG A 437 0.91 18.66 -8.43
N VAL A 438 1.01 19.98 -8.36
CA VAL A 438 0.16 20.88 -9.15
C VAL A 438 0.52 20.78 -10.64
N GLY A 439 -0.50 20.63 -11.48
CA GLY A 439 -0.35 20.45 -12.93
C GLY A 439 -0.16 19.00 -13.36
N ASP A 440 -0.12 18.04 -12.42
CA ASP A 440 -0.13 16.62 -12.75
C ASP A 440 -1.54 16.18 -13.17
N VAL A 441 -1.66 15.68 -14.41
CA VAL A 441 -2.94 15.23 -14.97
C VAL A 441 -3.57 14.08 -14.18
N ASN A 442 -2.79 13.20 -13.55
CA ASN A 442 -3.32 12.08 -12.78
C ASN A 442 -3.99 12.54 -11.50
N VAL A 443 -3.44 13.58 -10.85
CA VAL A 443 -4.09 14.22 -9.70
C VAL A 443 -5.42 14.82 -10.15
N THR A 444 -5.41 15.63 -11.20
CA THR A 444 -6.62 16.26 -11.74
C THR A 444 -7.69 15.23 -12.10
N MET A 445 -7.32 14.13 -12.76
CA MET A 445 -8.28 13.08 -13.12
C MET A 445 -8.91 12.42 -11.89
N ARG A 446 -8.14 12.08 -10.86
CA ARG A 446 -8.70 11.51 -9.62
C ARG A 446 -9.65 12.48 -8.93
N LEU A 447 -9.33 13.77 -8.91
CA LEU A 447 -10.21 14.79 -8.34
C LEU A 447 -11.53 14.93 -9.12
N ARG A 448 -11.51 14.69 -10.44
CA ARG A 448 -12.74 14.68 -11.26
C ARG A 448 -13.66 13.52 -10.90
N ASP A 449 -13.10 12.35 -10.56
CA ASP A 449 -13.86 11.15 -10.19
C ASP A 449 -14.70 11.36 -8.90
N TRP A 450 -14.35 12.35 -8.08
CA TRP A 450 -15.11 12.71 -6.89
C TRP A 450 -16.19 13.75 -7.12
N ARG A 451 -16.26 14.36 -8.30
CA ARG A 451 -17.32 15.33 -8.59
C ARG A 451 -18.66 14.60 -8.76
N PRO A 452 -19.79 15.23 -8.36
CA PRO A 452 -19.89 16.56 -7.75
C PRO A 452 -19.69 16.56 -6.21
N MET A 453 -19.51 15.40 -5.58
CA MET A 453 -19.54 15.24 -4.13
C MET A 453 -18.28 15.71 -3.40
N GLY A 454 -17.16 15.85 -4.12
CA GLY A 454 -15.90 16.38 -3.63
C GLY A 454 -15.64 17.80 -4.11
N GLU A 455 -15.33 18.70 -3.18
CA GLU A 455 -14.96 20.08 -3.44
C GLU A 455 -13.49 20.33 -3.06
N VAL A 456 -12.67 20.75 -4.04
CA VAL A 456 -11.30 21.18 -3.78
C VAL A 456 -11.31 22.59 -3.17
N ILE A 457 -10.83 22.73 -1.93
CA ILE A 457 -10.69 24.01 -1.23
C ILE A 457 -9.32 24.65 -1.54
N ALA A 458 -8.25 23.85 -1.49
CA ALA A 458 -6.87 24.25 -1.78
C ALA A 458 -6.17 23.17 -2.61
N PRO A 459 -5.17 23.50 -3.45
CA PRO A 459 -4.70 24.87 -3.75
C PRO A 459 -5.66 25.60 -4.70
N LEU A 460 -5.62 26.94 -4.72
CA LEU A 460 -6.62 27.72 -5.46
C LEU A 460 -6.54 27.52 -6.97
N VAL A 461 -5.34 27.25 -7.50
CA VAL A 461 -5.16 26.96 -8.92
C VAL A 461 -5.95 25.72 -9.34
N VAL A 462 -5.93 24.65 -8.54
CA VAL A 462 -6.69 23.43 -8.81
C VAL A 462 -8.19 23.67 -8.59
N ARG A 463 -8.57 24.39 -7.52
CA ARG A 463 -9.97 24.78 -7.30
C ARG A 463 -10.56 25.55 -8.49
N ARG A 464 -9.85 26.56 -8.98
CA ARG A 464 -10.26 27.37 -10.14
C ARG A 464 -10.37 26.52 -11.40
N GLN A 465 -9.44 25.60 -11.61
CA GLN A 465 -9.51 24.63 -12.70
C GLN A 465 -10.79 23.78 -12.60
N MET A 466 -11.10 23.20 -11.45
CA MET A 466 -12.31 22.39 -11.25
C MET A 466 -13.60 23.18 -11.49
N VAL A 467 -13.65 24.45 -11.06
CA VAL A 467 -14.79 25.35 -11.32
C VAL A 467 -14.92 25.67 -12.81
N ALA A 468 -13.82 25.98 -13.49
CA ALA A 468 -13.83 26.27 -14.92
C ALA A 468 -14.29 25.05 -15.75
N GLU A 469 -13.79 23.85 -15.39
CA GLU A 469 -14.20 22.60 -16.03
C GLU A 469 -15.69 22.30 -15.80
N ALA A 470 -16.21 22.47 -14.58
CA ALA A 470 -17.63 22.27 -14.29
C ALA A 470 -18.54 23.25 -15.06
N ARG A 471 -18.11 24.51 -15.23
CA ARG A 471 -18.84 25.49 -16.05
C ARG A 471 -18.84 25.12 -17.54
N ALA A 472 -17.69 24.69 -18.06
CA ALA A 472 -17.59 24.24 -19.44
C ALA A 472 -18.43 22.98 -19.71
N GLU A 473 -18.43 22.05 -18.76
CA GLU A 473 -19.25 20.84 -18.78
C GLU A 473 -20.75 21.19 -18.80
N LEU A 474 -21.21 22.07 -17.89
CA LEU A 474 -22.59 22.56 -17.88
C LEU A 474 -22.99 23.23 -19.20
N ALA A 475 -22.13 24.10 -19.74
CA ALA A 475 -22.37 24.75 -21.02
C ALA A 475 -22.46 23.75 -22.19
N GLY A 476 -21.67 22.67 -22.15
CA GLY A 476 -21.67 21.60 -23.15
C GLY A 476 -22.95 20.76 -23.16
N TYR A 477 -23.64 20.61 -22.03
CA TYR A 477 -24.95 19.94 -21.96
C TYR A 477 -26.08 20.81 -22.57
N GLY A 478 -25.88 22.13 -22.67
CA GLY A 478 -26.92 23.08 -23.07
C GLY A 478 -27.95 23.31 -21.95
N GLY A 479 -28.41 24.55 -21.80
CA GLY A 479 -29.51 24.85 -20.88
C GLY A 479 -30.79 24.17 -21.38
N LEU A 480 -31.24 23.13 -20.70
CA LEU A 480 -32.67 22.83 -20.68
C LEU A 480 -33.28 23.92 -19.78
N ASP A 481 -33.64 25.05 -20.40
CA ASP A 481 -34.45 26.05 -19.73
C ASP A 481 -35.79 25.41 -19.32
N ASP A 482 -36.18 25.74 -18.08
CA ASP A 482 -37.38 25.40 -17.34
C ASP A 482 -38.63 25.07 -18.18
N GLY A 483 -39.10 23.82 -18.06
CA GLY A 483 -40.39 23.41 -18.61
C GLY A 483 -40.92 22.17 -17.92
N ALA A 484 -41.87 22.38 -17.01
CA ALA A 484 -42.74 21.41 -16.35
C ALA A 484 -42.31 20.92 -14.96
N VAL A 485 -42.54 21.77 -13.95
CA VAL A 485 -43.24 21.32 -12.74
C VAL A 485 -44.47 22.20 -12.61
N GLY A 486 -45.57 21.74 -13.21
CA GLY A 486 -46.93 22.16 -12.91
C GLY A 486 -47.58 21.17 -11.97
#